data_AF-A0A139DGE0-F1
#
_entry.id   AF-A0A139DGE0-F1
#
_cell.length_a   1.000
_cell.length_b   1.000
_cell.length_c   1.000
_cell.angle_alpha   90.00
_cell.angle_beta   90.00
_cell.angle_gamma   90.00
#
_symmetry.space_group_name_H-M   'P 1'
#
loop_
_entity.id
_entity.type
_entity.pdbx_description
1 polymer ?
#
loop_
_entity_poly.entity_id
_entity_poly.type
_entity_poly.pdbx_seq_one_letter_code
_entity_poly.pdbx_strand_id
1 'polypeptide(L)'
;MKRCVVGVQQQRVAVHDLEIGMFVSDLDRPWHQTPFPIQGFHVRSQSDIQALISHCRWVMIDVEEGRSSRAVKSAGFGKQSALRGKGREQLKLPPLNIRQPVKYGTETTLDKELKASKRLLA
;
A
#
# COMPACT_ATOMS: atom_id res chain seq x y z
N MET A 1 9.65 11.52 29.67
CA MET A 1 8.84 11.22 28.47
C MET A 1 9.72 11.39 27.24
N LYS A 2 10.30 10.30 26.73
CA LYS A 2 11.21 10.35 25.58
C LYS A 2 10.31 10.32 24.33
N ARG A 3 10.22 11.45 23.63
CA ARG A 3 9.48 11.55 22.37
C ARG A 3 10.24 10.66 21.39
N CYS A 4 9.77 9.44 21.15
CA CYS A 4 10.30 8.57 20.12
C CYS A 4 9.91 9.21 18.78
N VAL A 5 10.78 10.09 18.26
CA VAL A 5 10.73 10.49 16.86
C VAL A 5 11.21 9.26 16.09
N VAL A 6 10.26 8.40 15.73
CA VAL A 6 10.49 7.39 14.68
C VAL A 6 10.48 8.14 13.35
N GLY A 7 11.52 8.94 13.13
CA GLY A 7 11.73 9.67 11.89
C GLY A 7 12.34 8.71 10.89
N VAL A 8 11.57 8.34 9.87
CA VAL A 8 12.12 7.68 8.70
C VAL A 8 12.97 8.72 7.96
N GLN A 9 14.28 8.47 7.85
CA GLN A 9 15.17 9.39 7.15
C GLN A 9 15.04 9.13 5.65
N GLN A 10 14.53 10.12 4.93
CA GLN A 10 14.40 10.05 3.47
C GLN A 10 15.60 10.71 2.82
N GLN A 11 16.28 10.00 1.93
CA GLN A 11 17.41 10.50 1.16
C GLN A 11 17.04 10.59 -0.31
N ARG A 12 17.36 11.72 -0.93
CA ARG A 12 17.28 11.88 -2.39
C ARG A 12 18.47 11.19 -3.04
N VAL A 13 18.20 10.24 -3.92
CA VAL A 13 19.23 9.49 -4.65
C VAL A 13 18.91 9.50 -6.15
N ALA A 14 19.94 9.53 -6.97
CA ALA A 14 19.81 9.40 -8.42
C ALA A 14 19.46 7.95 -8.77
N VAL A 15 18.65 7.73 -9.80
CA VAL A 15 18.22 6.35 -10.15
C VAL A 15 19.37 5.47 -10.62
N HIS A 16 20.48 6.08 -11.05
CA HIS A 16 21.69 5.36 -11.45
C HIS A 16 22.45 4.77 -10.26
N ASP A 17 22.29 5.33 -9.06
CA ASP A 17 22.98 4.89 -7.83
C ASP A 17 22.06 4.03 -6.94
N LEU A 18 20.88 3.63 -7.46
CA LEU A 18 19.95 2.76 -6.76
C LEU A 18 20.46 1.32 -6.74
N GLU A 19 20.49 0.72 -5.55
CA GLU A 19 20.85 -0.69 -5.38
C GLU A 19 19.65 -1.54 -4.96
N ILE A 20 19.77 -2.85 -5.21
CA ILE A 20 18.77 -3.84 -4.80
C ILE A 20 18.71 -3.89 -3.27
N GLY A 21 17.50 -3.82 -2.73
CA GLY A 21 17.25 -3.81 -1.28
C GLY A 21 16.85 -2.44 -0.73
N MET A 22 16.99 -1.37 -1.50
CA MET A 22 16.53 -0.03 -1.11
C MET A 22 15.00 0.09 -1.17
N PHE A 23 14.41 0.86 -0.25
CA PHE A 23 12.98 1.17 -0.23
C PHE A 23 12.70 2.53 -0.85
N VAL A 24 11.95 2.55 -1.95
CA VAL A 24 11.54 3.79 -2.63
C VAL A 24 10.20 4.23 -2.07
N SER A 25 10.18 5.40 -1.43
CA SER A 25 9.00 6.01 -0.81
C SER A 25 8.34 7.06 -1.69
N ASP A 26 9.11 7.76 -2.51
CA ASP A 26 8.59 8.77 -3.45
C ASP A 26 9.39 8.82 -4.76
N LEU A 27 8.70 9.23 -5.83
CA LEU A 27 9.21 9.29 -7.19
C LEU A 27 9.12 10.73 -7.72
N ASP A 28 10.04 11.12 -8.60
CA ASP A 28 9.97 12.41 -9.33
C ASP A 28 8.67 12.56 -10.14
N ARG A 29 8.09 11.44 -10.57
CA ARG A 29 6.84 11.41 -11.35
C ARG A 29 5.63 11.04 -10.49
N PRO A 30 4.46 11.61 -10.79
CA PRO A 30 3.22 11.20 -10.14
C PRO A 30 2.94 9.73 -10.42
N TRP A 31 2.54 9.00 -9.38
CA TRP A 31 2.31 7.55 -9.43
C TRP A 31 1.38 7.11 -10.56
N HIS A 32 0.40 7.93 -10.94
CA HIS A 32 -0.53 7.69 -12.05
C HIS A 32 0.14 7.50 -13.42
N GLN A 33 1.37 8.00 -13.60
CA GLN A 33 2.12 7.88 -14.85
C GLN A 33 3.09 6.70 -14.85
N THR A 34 3.18 5.96 -13.74
CA THR A 34 4.15 4.88 -13.57
C THR A 34 3.45 3.57 -13.25
N PRO A 35 3.97 2.41 -13.68
CA PRO A 35 3.40 1.11 -13.35
C PRO A 35 3.71 0.66 -11.90
N PHE A 36 4.01 1.58 -10.99
CA PHE A 36 4.47 1.27 -9.62
C PHE A 36 3.36 1.41 -8.56
N PRO A 37 3.44 0.66 -7.44
CA PRO A 37 2.49 0.77 -6.34
C PRO A 37 2.61 2.09 -5.57
N ILE A 38 1.49 2.79 -5.35
CA ILE A 38 1.45 4.10 -4.66
C ILE A 38 1.96 4.10 -3.22
N GLN A 39 2.09 2.93 -2.60
CA GLN A 39 2.48 2.78 -1.19
C GLN A 39 4.01 2.75 -1.00
N GLY A 40 4.78 2.94 -2.07
CA GLY A 40 6.22 2.68 -2.07
C GLY A 40 6.54 1.19 -2.21
N PHE A 41 7.76 0.87 -2.64
CA PHE A 41 8.17 -0.51 -2.86
C PHE A 41 9.67 -0.71 -2.66
N HIS A 42 10.05 -1.94 -2.35
CA HIS A 42 11.45 -2.34 -2.31
C HIS A 42 11.92 -2.74 -3.70
N VAL A 43 13.09 -2.27 -4.10
CA VAL A 43 13.77 -2.72 -5.31
C VAL A 43 14.28 -4.14 -5.07
N ARG A 44 13.74 -5.13 -5.78
CA ARG A 44 14.14 -6.55 -5.61
C ARG A 44 14.92 -7.10 -6.78
N SER A 45 14.77 -6.51 -7.95
CA SER A 45 15.35 -7.00 -9.18
C SER A 45 15.98 -5.87 -9.98
N GLN A 46 16.92 -6.22 -10.86
CA GLN A 46 17.51 -5.26 -11.79
C GLN A 46 16.47 -4.68 -12.76
N SER A 47 15.42 -5.44 -13.07
CA SER A 47 14.30 -4.99 -13.91
C SER A 47 13.56 -3.80 -13.29
N ASP A 48 13.41 -3.79 -11.96
CA ASP A 48 12.79 -2.68 -11.23
C ASP A 48 13.62 -1.41 -11.37
N ILE A 49 14.95 -1.53 -11.29
CA ILE A 49 15.90 -0.43 -11.48
C ILE A 49 15.80 0.09 -12.92
N GLN A 50 15.77 -0.78 -13.93
CA GLN A 50 15.64 -0.37 -15.33
C GLN A 50 14.32 0.36 -15.61
N ALA A 51 13.23 -0.09 -15.00
CA ALA A 51 11.94 0.60 -15.09
C ALA A 51 11.99 1.98 -14.42
N LEU A 52 12.63 2.07 -13.24
CA LEU A 52 12.84 3.35 -12.57
C LEU A 52 13.70 4.29 -13.41
N ILE A 53 14.77 3.81 -14.06
CA ILE A 53 15.64 4.64 -14.93
C ILE A 53 14.86 5.18 -16.12
N SER A 54 13.96 4.37 -16.69
CA SER A 54 13.14 4.75 -17.85
C SER A 54 12.10 5.82 -17.51
N HIS A 55 11.60 5.83 -16.27
CA HIS A 55 10.50 6.69 -15.86
C HIS A 55 10.93 7.86 -14.98
N CYS A 56 11.96 7.75 -14.16
CA CYS A 56 12.32 8.74 -13.13
C CYS A 56 13.78 9.17 -13.26
N ARG A 57 14.07 10.43 -12.90
CA ARG A 57 15.46 10.95 -12.86
C ARG A 57 16.05 10.93 -11.46
N TRP A 58 15.21 11.05 -10.44
CA TRP A 58 15.58 10.94 -9.03
C TRP A 58 14.45 10.26 -8.25
N VAL A 59 14.80 9.68 -7.10
CA VAL A 59 13.83 9.04 -6.18
C VAL A 59 14.17 9.39 -4.73
N MET A 60 13.18 9.34 -3.86
CA MET A 60 13.37 9.36 -2.41
C MET A 60 13.41 7.93 -1.89
N ILE A 61 14.47 7.64 -1.14
CA ILE A 61 14.70 6.34 -0.52
C ILE A 61 14.61 6.52 0.98
N ASP A 62 13.91 5.63 1.65
CA ASP A 62 13.90 5.60 3.11
C ASP A 62 15.05 4.73 3.60
N VAL A 63 15.98 5.34 4.34
CA VAL A 63 17.08 4.62 4.98
C VAL A 63 16.56 4.18 6.35
N GLU A 64 16.16 2.91 6.45
CA GLU A 64 15.80 2.32 7.73
C GLU A 64 17.08 2.22 8.57
N GLU A 65 17.25 3.12 9.53
CA GLU A 65 18.36 3.03 10.49
C GLU A 65 18.14 1.79 11.39
N GLY A 66 18.70 0.66 10.96
CA GLY A 66 19.07 -0.47 11.80
C GLY A 66 18.00 -0.98 12.77
N ARG A 67 16.91 -1.56 12.27
CA ARG A 67 16.21 -2.62 13.01
C ARG A 67 16.03 -3.86 12.15
N SER A 68 17.14 -4.60 12.04
CA SER A 68 17.19 -6.04 11.79
C SER A 68 16.24 -6.50 10.69
N SER A 69 16.72 -6.47 9.45
CA SER A 69 16.41 -7.42 8.36
C SER A 69 15.41 -8.53 8.74
N ARG A 70 14.14 -8.19 8.87
CA ARG A 70 13.06 -9.16 8.79
C ARG A 70 12.72 -9.13 7.33
N ALA A 71 13.36 -10.03 6.58
CA ALA A 71 13.02 -10.31 5.20
C ALA A 71 11.51 -10.56 5.13
N VAL A 72 10.75 -9.49 4.87
CA VAL A 72 9.32 -9.59 4.64
C VAL A 72 9.24 -10.19 3.26
N LYS A 73 9.05 -11.51 3.21
CA LYS A 73 8.66 -12.21 1.99
C LYS A 73 7.37 -11.55 1.56
N SER A 74 7.50 -10.60 0.66
CA SER A 74 6.43 -10.01 -0.09
C SER A 74 5.69 -11.11 -0.80
N ALA A 75 4.56 -11.51 -0.19
CA ALA A 75 3.54 -12.25 -0.87
C ALA A 75 3.18 -11.43 -2.12
N GLY A 76 3.49 -11.98 -3.29
CA GLY A 76 3.01 -11.41 -4.54
C GLY A 76 1.50 -11.31 -4.49
N PHE A 77 0.95 -10.23 -5.04
CA PHE A 77 -0.47 -10.15 -5.37
C PHE A 77 -0.75 -11.09 -6.56
N GLY A 78 -0.74 -12.39 -6.29
CA GLY A 78 -0.94 -13.46 -7.26
C GLY A 78 -1.99 -14.45 -6.77
N LYS A 79 -3.16 -14.40 -7.42
CA LYS A 79 -4.26 -15.40 -7.46
C LYS A 79 -4.19 -16.53 -6.43
N GLN A 80 -4.91 -16.39 -5.31
CA GLN A 80 -5.40 -17.56 -4.56
C GLN A 80 -6.71 -18.06 -5.20
N SER A 81 -6.59 -18.74 -6.34
CA SER A 81 -7.63 -19.69 -6.73
C SER A 81 -7.34 -21.03 -6.06
N ALA A 82 -8.31 -21.53 -5.29
CA ALA A 82 -8.39 -22.85 -4.65
C ALA A 82 -8.04 -22.93 -3.15
N LEU A 83 -8.92 -22.38 -2.31
CA LEU A 83 -9.26 -22.99 -1.00
C LEU A 83 -10.78 -23.07 -0.88
N ARG A 84 -11.27 -24.20 -1.38
CA ARG A 84 -12.65 -24.65 -1.37
C ARG A 84 -13.00 -25.14 0.04
N GLY A 85 -13.83 -24.36 0.74
CA GLY A 85 -14.76 -24.83 1.77
C GLY A 85 -14.21 -25.23 3.13
N LYS A 86 -14.36 -24.35 4.14
CA LYS A 86 -14.94 -24.66 5.46
C LYS A 86 -14.99 -23.39 6.33
N GLY A 87 -16.19 -22.99 6.74
CA GLY A 87 -16.45 -22.08 7.86
C GLY A 87 -16.01 -20.63 7.68
N ARG A 88 -16.95 -19.69 7.74
CA ARG A 88 -16.62 -18.27 7.95
C ARG A 88 -15.95 -18.18 9.33
N GLU A 89 -14.62 -18.09 9.36
CA GLU A 89 -13.88 -17.87 10.59
C GLU A 89 -14.32 -16.52 11.17
N GLN A 90 -15.06 -16.55 12.28
CA GLN A 90 -15.37 -15.34 13.03
C GLN A 90 -14.06 -14.82 13.61
N LEU A 91 -13.51 -13.79 12.96
CA LEU A 91 -12.40 -13.02 13.51
C LEU A 91 -12.89 -12.41 14.83
N LYS A 92 -12.38 -12.91 15.96
CA LYS A 92 -12.57 -12.28 17.28
C LYS A 92 -11.75 -10.98 17.30
N LEU A 93 -12.29 -9.94 16.68
CA LEU A 93 -11.67 -8.63 16.62
C LEU A 93 -11.69 -7.98 18.02
N PRO A 94 -10.63 -7.30 18.46
CA PRO A 94 -10.66 -6.44 19.63
C PRO A 94 -11.76 -5.38 19.53
N PRO A 95 -12.33 -4.93 20.66
CA PRO A 95 -13.37 -3.91 20.63
C PRO A 95 -12.83 -2.63 19.99
N LEU A 96 -13.51 -2.16 18.95
CA LEU A 96 -13.17 -0.91 18.26
C LEU A 96 -13.54 0.29 19.15
N ASN A 97 -12.54 1.00 19.65
CA ASN A 97 -12.75 2.31 20.29
C ASN A 97 -12.91 3.41 19.20
N ILE A 98 -14.11 3.52 18.64
CA ILE A 98 -14.45 4.57 17.65
C ILE A 98 -14.40 5.93 18.37
N ARG A 99 -13.33 6.69 18.16
CA ARG A 99 -13.08 7.97 18.84
C ARG A 99 -14.12 9.04 18.51
N GLN A 100 -14.76 8.97 17.35
CA GLN A 100 -15.82 9.88 16.91
C GLN A 100 -16.93 9.08 16.22
N PRO A 101 -18.02 8.76 16.93
CA PRO A 101 -19.14 8.04 16.34
C PRO A 101 -19.82 8.94 15.31
N VAL A 102 -19.61 8.67 14.02
CA VAL A 102 -20.40 9.27 12.95
C VAL A 102 -21.74 8.54 12.91
N LYS A 103 -22.82 9.23 13.29
CA LYS A 103 -24.19 8.70 13.17
C LYS A 103 -24.68 8.96 11.76
N TYR A 104 -24.76 7.91 10.96
CA TYR A 104 -25.42 7.98 9.66
C TYR A 104 -26.92 7.98 9.87
N GLY A 105 -27.62 8.97 9.31
CA GLY A 105 -29.07 8.93 9.19
C GLY A 105 -29.44 7.93 8.09
N THR A 106 -30.40 7.05 8.36
CA THR A 106 -30.93 6.15 7.33
C THR A 106 -31.84 6.96 6.41
N GLU A 107 -31.28 7.53 5.34
CA GLU A 107 -32.04 8.42 4.45
C GLU A 107 -32.99 7.65 3.52
N THR A 108 -32.64 6.44 3.09
CA THR A 108 -33.52 5.58 2.28
C THR A 108 -33.40 4.10 2.63
N THR A 109 -34.42 3.31 2.28
CA THR A 109 -34.39 1.85 2.48
C THR A 109 -33.49 1.20 1.43
N LEU A 110 -32.77 0.15 1.82
CA LEU A 110 -31.87 -0.59 0.94
C LEU A 110 -32.52 -1.02 -0.38
N ASP A 111 -33.80 -1.38 -0.36
CA ASP A 111 -34.57 -1.74 -1.56
C ASP A 111 -34.71 -0.58 -2.57
N LYS A 112 -34.83 0.66 -2.07
CA LYS A 112 -34.90 1.85 -2.94
C LYS A 112 -33.55 2.14 -3.59
N GLU A 113 -32.46 2.01 -2.85
CA GLU A 113 -31.10 2.16 -3.38
C GLU A 113 -30.76 1.09 -4.41
N LEU A 114 -31.14 -0.16 -4.15
CA LEU A 114 -30.94 -1.27 -5.08
C LEU A 114 -31.74 -1.07 -6.38
N LYS A 115 -32.97 -0.57 -6.28
CA LYS A 115 -33.80 -0.27 -7.47
C LYS A 115 -33.23 0.88 -8.30
N ALA A 116 -32.75 1.94 -7.65
CA ALA A 116 -32.07 3.06 -8.31
C ALA A 116 -30.78 2.58 -9.01
N SER A 117 -29.94 1.82 -8.30
CA SER A 117 -28.67 1.31 -8.83
C SER A 117 -28.89 0.35 -10.00
N LYS A 118 -29.89 -0.54 -9.91
CA LYS A 118 -30.22 -1.48 -10.99
C LYS A 118 -30.69 -0.77 -12.26
N ARG A 119 -31.33 0.39 -12.14
CA ARG A 119 -31.74 1.23 -13.28
C ARG A 119 -30.55 1.93 -13.95
N LEU A 120 -29.49 2.22 -13.20
CA LEU A 120 -28.27 2.86 -13.72
C LEU A 120 -27.29 1.87 -14.37
N LEU A 121 -27.42 0.58 -14.04
CA LEU A 121 -26.57 -0.50 -14.56
C LEU A 121 -27.20 -1.26 -15.74
N ALA A 122 -28.31 -0.76 -16.30
CA ALA A 122 -28.99 -1.29 -17.47
C ALA A 122 -28.82 -0.33 -18.66
#